data_AF-A0A3A6N494-F1
#
_entry.id   AF-A0A3A6N494-F1
#
_cell.length_a   1.000
_cell.length_b   1.000
_cell.length_c   1.000
_cell.angle_alpha   90.00
_cell.angle_beta   90.00
_cell.angle_gamma   90.00
#
_symmetry.space_group_name_H-M   'P 1'
#
loop_
_entity.id
_entity.type
_entity.pdbx_description
1 polymer ?
#
loop_
_entity_poly.entity_id
_entity_poly.type
_entity_poly.pdbx_seq_one_letter_code
_entity_poly.pdbx_strand_id
1 'polypeptide(L)'
;MDMGIDLFSTSQKDEVSYKSQLFDQYKLYVEMTDRISQRRTTANTFFVTANAALLTVASWFKDDFGKYMYLISVVGIIISLFWFFCIRSYKQLNSGKFKVIHEIEKALPLRLFEYEWEVLGKGKSFKKYWPLSHVECTVPFIFIGLYAVLSIFNIIKF
;
A
#
# COMPACT_ATOMS: atom_id res chain seq x y z
N MET A 1 -18.68 6.88 14.33
CA MET A 1 -19.70 6.10 13.59
C MET A 1 -19.70 4.75 14.26
N ASP A 2 -20.66 4.55 15.17
CA ASP A 2 -20.87 3.26 15.80
C ASP A 2 -21.22 2.27 14.69
N MET A 3 -20.35 1.30 14.46
CA MET A 3 -20.64 0.23 13.53
C MET A 3 -21.66 -0.64 14.25
N GLY A 4 -22.88 -0.79 13.71
CA GLY A 4 -23.96 -1.57 14.33
C GLY A 4 -23.71 -3.09 14.39
N ILE A 5 -22.44 -3.50 14.38
CA ILE A 5 -21.94 -4.86 14.42
C ILE A 5 -20.99 -4.94 15.61
N ASP A 6 -21.32 -5.80 16.58
CA ASP A 6 -20.43 -6.12 17.69
C ASP A 6 -19.23 -6.94 17.17
N LEU A 7 -18.03 -6.59 17.63
CA LEU A 7 -16.81 -7.32 17.30
C LEU A 7 -16.82 -8.72 17.93
N PHE A 8 -17.43 -8.87 19.11
CA PHE A 8 -17.48 -10.13 19.84
C PHE A 8 -18.85 -10.79 19.68
N SER A 9 -18.94 -11.86 18.87
CA SER A 9 -20.21 -12.47 18.47
C SER A 9 -20.84 -13.41 19.51
N THR A 10 -20.17 -13.71 20.62
CA THR A 10 -20.67 -14.66 21.64
C THR A 10 -20.19 -14.26 23.03
N SER A 11 -21.12 -14.35 24.00
CA SER A 11 -20.83 -14.26 25.43
C SER A 11 -20.26 -15.57 25.96
N GLN A 12 -19.20 -15.48 26.78
CA GLN A 12 -18.47 -16.62 27.36
C GLN A 12 -19.37 -17.72 27.94
N LYS A 13 -19.18 -18.96 27.48
CA LYS A 13 -19.74 -20.18 28.09
C LYS A 13 -18.70 -21.00 28.86
N ASP A 14 -17.46 -21.01 28.37
CA ASP A 14 -16.27 -21.61 29.00
C ASP A 14 -15.09 -20.66 28.77
N GLU A 15 -14.54 -20.11 29.85
CA GLU A 15 -13.52 -19.05 29.79
C GLU A 15 -12.21 -19.52 29.14
N VAL A 16 -11.81 -20.78 29.40
CA VAL A 16 -10.53 -21.32 28.89
C VAL A 16 -10.61 -21.55 27.39
N SER A 17 -11.67 -22.24 26.94
CA SER A 17 -11.91 -22.48 25.51
C SER A 17 -12.07 -21.16 24.74
N TYR A 18 -12.82 -20.20 25.31
CA TYR A 18 -13.02 -18.88 24.72
C TYR A 18 -11.70 -18.11 24.50
N LYS A 19 -10.83 -18.06 25.52
CA LYS A 19 -9.53 -17.37 25.41
C LYS A 19 -8.62 -18.00 24.35
N SER A 20 -8.63 -19.34 24.24
CA SER A 20 -7.88 -20.05 23.19
C SER A 20 -8.39 -19.69 21.80
N GLN A 21 -9.71 -19.76 21.58
CA GLN A 21 -10.33 -19.44 20.29
C GLN A 21 -10.11 -17.98 19.89
N LEU A 22 -10.23 -17.06 20.84
CA LEU A 22 -9.95 -15.63 20.62
C LEU A 22 -8.50 -15.42 20.17
N PHE A 23 -7.55 -16.07 20.85
CA PHE A 23 -6.14 -15.99 20.50
C PHE A 23 -5.84 -16.60 19.13
N ASP A 24 -6.48 -17.71 18.77
CA ASP A 24 -6.34 -18.33 17.44
C ASP A 24 -6.90 -17.43 16.33
N GLN A 25 -8.07 -16.83 16.54
CA GLN A 25 -8.65 -15.85 15.60
C GLN A 25 -7.74 -14.63 15.43
N TYR A 26 -7.21 -14.10 16.53
CA TYR A 26 -6.24 -13.01 16.51
C TYR A 26 -4.99 -13.38 15.71
N LYS A 27 -4.39 -14.55 15.97
CA LYS A 27 -3.21 -15.02 15.26
C LYS A 27 -3.45 -15.14 13.75
N LEU A 28 -4.56 -15.77 13.35
CA LEU A 28 -4.95 -15.90 11.94
C LEU A 28 -5.17 -14.54 11.28
N TYR A 29 -5.82 -13.60 11.98
CA TYR A 29 -6.09 -12.26 11.45
C TYR A 29 -4.81 -11.44 11.27
N VAL A 30 -3.89 -11.51 12.24
CA VAL A 30 -2.56 -10.87 12.16
C VAL A 30 -1.76 -11.45 10.99
N GLU A 31 -1.71 -12.78 10.84
CA GLU A 31 -1.01 -13.43 9.74
C GLU A 31 -1.59 -13.01 8.37
N MET A 32 -2.91 -12.96 8.23
CA MET A 32 -3.55 -12.45 7.02
C MET A 32 -3.24 -10.97 6.75
N THR A 33 -3.07 -10.17 7.81
CA THR A 33 -2.70 -8.75 7.69
C THR A 33 -1.26 -8.61 7.18
N ASP A 34 -0.33 -9.44 7.65
CA ASP A 34 1.05 -9.46 7.13
C ASP A 34 1.11 -9.90 5.65
N ARG A 35 0.34 -10.91 5.26
CA ARG A 35 0.25 -11.35 3.85
C ARG A 35 -0.21 -10.23 2.91
N ILE A 36 -1.01 -9.26 3.39
CA ILE A 36 -1.39 -8.09 2.59
C ILE A 36 -0.21 -7.14 2.38
N SER A 37 0.63 -6.96 3.41
CA SER A 37 1.87 -6.20 3.28
C SER A 37 2.80 -6.82 2.24
N GLN A 38 2.91 -8.15 2.21
CA GLN A 38 3.67 -8.86 1.16
C GLN A 38 3.07 -8.64 -0.24
N ARG A 39 1.74 -8.70 -0.39
CA ARG A 39 1.05 -8.40 -1.66
C ARG A 39 1.33 -6.98 -2.15
N ARG A 40 1.41 -5.99 -1.23
CA ARG A 40 1.78 -4.60 -1.58
C ARG A 40 3.18 -4.53 -2.17
N THR A 41 4.15 -5.22 -1.56
CA THR A 41 5.54 -5.28 -2.07
C THR A 41 5.58 -5.89 -3.47
N THR A 42 4.88 -6.99 -3.71
CA THR A 42 4.79 -7.61 -5.05
C THR A 42 4.17 -6.66 -6.08
N ALA A 43 3.09 -5.95 -5.72
CA ALA A 43 2.48 -4.96 -6.59
C ALA A 43 3.45 -3.82 -6.95
N ASN A 44 4.22 -3.33 -5.97
CA ASN A 44 5.25 -2.30 -6.22
C ASN A 44 6.30 -2.79 -7.22
N THR A 45 6.83 -4.00 -7.03
CA THR A 45 7.81 -4.59 -7.97
C THR A 45 7.23 -4.74 -9.37
N PHE A 46 5.96 -5.16 -9.49
CA PHE A 46 5.27 -5.25 -10.78
C PHE A 46 5.24 -3.90 -11.50
N PHE A 47 4.80 -2.83 -10.82
CA PHE A 47 4.71 -1.51 -11.44
C PHE A 47 6.08 -0.92 -11.80
N VAL A 48 7.11 -1.10 -10.96
CA VAL A 48 8.48 -0.69 -11.29
C VAL A 48 8.95 -1.41 -12.56
N THR A 49 8.73 -2.72 -12.63
CA THR A 49 9.15 -3.55 -13.77
C THR A 49 8.40 -3.16 -15.05
N ALA A 50 7.09 -2.91 -14.96
CA ALA A 50 6.27 -2.47 -16.08
C ALA A 50 6.73 -1.12 -16.64
N ASN A 51 7.01 -0.14 -15.77
CA ASN A 51 7.52 1.16 -16.21
C ASN A 51 8.94 1.06 -16.80
N ALA A 52 9.81 0.26 -16.20
CA ALA A 52 11.17 0.03 -16.72
C ALA A 52 11.14 -0.66 -18.10
N ALA A 53 10.27 -1.65 -18.29
CA ALA A 53 10.06 -2.29 -19.58
C ALA A 53 9.53 -1.29 -20.61
N LEU A 54 8.55 -0.46 -20.23
CA LEU A 54 7.99 0.56 -21.11
C LEU A 54 9.04 1.61 -21.54
N LEU A 55 9.89 2.06 -20.63
CA LEU A 55 11.00 2.97 -20.95
C LEU A 55 12.05 2.31 -21.86
N THR A 56 12.34 1.02 -21.65
CA THR A 56 13.22 0.25 -22.54
C THR A 56 12.66 0.21 -23.95
N VAL A 57 11.38 -0.11 -24.11
CA VAL A 57 10.70 -0.10 -25.41
C VAL A 57 10.71 1.29 -26.04
N ALA A 58 10.50 2.35 -25.24
CA ALA A 58 10.56 3.73 -25.72
C ALA A 58 11.92 4.08 -26.36
N SER A 59 13.02 3.53 -25.82
CA SER A 59 14.37 3.79 -26.32
C SER A 59 14.63 3.26 -27.74
N TRP A 60 13.88 2.24 -28.18
CA TRP A 60 13.98 1.69 -29.53
C TRP A 60 13.37 2.61 -30.59
N PHE A 61 12.40 3.45 -30.22
CA PHE A 61 11.70 4.36 -31.12
C PHE A 61 12.27 5.79 -31.07
N LYS A 62 13.54 5.95 -30.70
CA LYS A 62 14.21 7.26 -30.58
C LYS A 62 14.27 8.04 -31.90
N ASP A 63 14.23 7.37 -33.04
CA ASP A 63 14.35 7.99 -34.37
C ASP A 63 12.96 8.42 -34.92
N ASP A 64 11.88 7.72 -34.52
CA ASP A 64 10.47 8.05 -34.85
C ASP A 64 9.80 8.83 -33.71
N PHE A 65 10.50 9.86 -33.22
CA PHE A 65 10.24 10.50 -31.92
C PHE A 65 8.83 11.11 -31.79
N GLY A 66 8.04 11.26 -32.87
CA GLY A 66 6.74 11.94 -32.90
C GLY A 66 5.51 11.11 -32.49
N LYS A 67 5.17 10.04 -33.22
CA LYS A 67 3.85 9.38 -33.05
C LYS A 67 3.82 8.38 -31.90
N TYR A 68 4.86 7.57 -31.74
CA TYR A 68 4.89 6.47 -30.77
C TYR A 68 5.29 6.94 -29.37
N MET A 69 6.13 7.97 -29.26
CA MET A 69 6.60 8.49 -27.97
C MET A 69 5.47 9.15 -27.17
N TYR A 70 4.55 9.85 -27.84
CA TYR A 70 3.34 10.39 -27.19
C TYR A 70 2.46 9.27 -26.62
N LEU A 71 2.17 8.23 -27.42
CA LEU A 71 1.36 7.09 -26.97
C LEU A 71 2.02 6.37 -25.78
N ILE A 72 3.32 6.11 -25.85
CA ILE A 72 4.09 5.47 -24.77
C ILE A 72 4.04 6.32 -23.50
N SER A 73 4.16 7.63 -23.61
CA SER A 73 4.10 8.54 -22.46
C SER A 73 2.72 8.55 -21.81
N VAL A 74 1.65 8.59 -22.61
CA VAL A 74 0.27 8.50 -22.10
C VAL A 74 0.05 7.17 -21.36
N VAL A 75 0.47 6.06 -21.94
CA VAL A 75 0.37 4.73 -21.30
C VAL A 75 1.17 4.69 -20.00
N GLY A 76 2.39 5.24 -19.98
CA GLY A 76 3.24 5.30 -18.79
C GLY A 76 2.64 6.12 -17.64
N ILE A 77 2.03 7.26 -17.97
CA ILE A 77 1.30 8.09 -16.99
C ILE A 77 0.11 7.30 -16.41
N ILE A 78 -0.68 6.62 -17.25
CA ILE A 78 -1.82 5.82 -16.81
C ILE A 78 -1.35 4.69 -15.87
N ILE A 79 -0.31 3.94 -16.24
CA ILE A 79 0.25 2.88 -15.41
C ILE A 79 0.73 3.43 -14.06
N SER A 80 1.40 4.58 -14.06
CA SER A 80 1.88 5.23 -12.84
C SER A 80 0.74 5.74 -11.95
N LEU A 81 -0.34 6.26 -12.54
CA LEU A 81 -1.54 6.64 -11.78
C LEU A 81 -2.20 5.42 -11.13
N PHE A 82 -2.35 4.31 -11.86
CA PHE A 82 -2.85 3.06 -11.29
C PHE A 82 -1.97 2.57 -10.15
N TRP A 83 -0.65 2.67 -10.30
CA TRP A 83 0.28 2.32 -9.22
C TRP A 83 0.03 3.12 -7.95
N PHE A 84 -0.12 4.44 -8.07
CA PHE A 84 -0.44 5.31 -6.94
C PHE A 84 -1.75 4.91 -6.25
N PHE A 85 -2.81 4.66 -7.02
CA PHE A 85 -4.10 4.22 -6.46
C PHE A 85 -4.01 2.86 -5.77
N CYS A 86 -3.26 1.92 -6.34
CA CYS A 86 -3.00 0.61 -5.73
C CYS A 86 -2.30 0.76 -4.36
N ILE A 87 -1.21 1.54 -4.28
CA ILE A 87 -0.51 1.78 -3.00
C ILE A 87 -1.46 2.41 -1.97
N ARG A 88 -2.25 3.41 -2.40
CA ARG A 88 -3.20 4.10 -1.52
C ARG A 88 -4.27 3.14 -0.99
N SER A 89 -4.80 2.27 -1.84
CA SER A 89 -5.78 1.25 -1.45
C SER A 89 -5.20 0.30 -0.40
N TYR A 90 -3.99 -0.22 -0.62
CA TYR A 90 -3.31 -1.06 0.37
C TYR A 90 -3.07 -0.34 1.70
N LYS A 91 -2.66 0.93 1.67
CA LYS A 91 -2.47 1.74 2.88
C LYS A 91 -3.77 1.89 3.67
N GLN A 92 -4.88 2.16 2.99
CA GLN A 92 -6.19 2.30 3.62
C GLN A 92 -6.68 0.98 4.22
N LEU A 93 -6.59 -0.11 3.47
CA LEU A 93 -6.97 -1.45 3.95
C LEU A 93 -6.16 -1.85 5.18
N ASN A 94 -4.83 -1.66 5.14
CA ASN A 94 -3.94 -1.99 6.24
C ASN A 94 -4.27 -1.17 7.49
N SER A 95 -4.51 0.14 7.31
CA SER A 95 -4.93 1.01 8.41
C SER A 95 -6.25 0.56 9.05
N GLY A 96 -7.19 0.07 8.25
CA GLY A 96 -8.44 -0.51 8.76
C GLY A 96 -8.21 -1.80 9.55
N LYS A 97 -7.38 -2.71 9.02
CA LYS A 97 -7.04 -3.97 9.69
C LYS A 97 -6.33 -3.78 11.02
N PHE A 98 -5.39 -2.83 11.10
CA PHE A 98 -4.72 -2.51 12.36
C PHE A 98 -5.69 -1.96 13.42
N LYS A 99 -6.70 -1.18 13.04
CA LYS A 99 -7.74 -0.77 13.99
C LYS A 99 -8.49 -1.97 14.56
N VAL A 100 -8.86 -2.94 13.72
CA VAL A 100 -9.52 -4.17 14.17
C VAL A 100 -8.61 -4.96 15.11
N ILE A 101 -7.32 -5.08 14.79
CA ILE A 101 -6.31 -5.71 15.66
C ILE A 101 -6.29 -5.02 17.03
N HIS A 102 -6.20 -3.68 17.07
CA HIS A 102 -6.19 -2.93 18.34
C HIS A 102 -7.47 -3.12 19.17
N GLU A 103 -8.63 -3.23 18.53
CA GLU A 103 -9.88 -3.54 19.23
C GLU A 103 -9.89 -4.97 19.81
N ILE A 104 -9.38 -5.97 19.08
CA ILE A 104 -9.25 -7.35 19.57
C ILE A 104 -8.25 -7.40 20.75
N GLU A 105 -7.14 -6.65 20.66
CA GLU A 105 -6.11 -6.60 21.69
C GLU A 105 -6.61 -6.10 23.05
N LYS A 106 -7.71 -5.33 23.11
CA LYS A 106 -8.34 -4.91 24.38
C LYS A 106 -8.88 -6.08 25.20
N ALA A 107 -9.21 -7.20 24.55
CA ALA A 107 -9.65 -8.44 25.20
C ALA A 107 -8.51 -9.44 25.43
N LEU A 108 -7.29 -9.13 24.98
CA LEU A 108 -6.11 -9.97 25.17
C LEU A 108 -5.24 -9.45 26.34
N PRO A 109 -4.42 -10.32 26.96
CA PRO A 109 -3.52 -9.90 28.04
C PRO A 109 -2.46 -8.88 27.60
N LEU A 110 -2.08 -8.89 26.32
CA LEU A 110 -1.06 -8.02 25.74
C LEU A 110 -1.61 -7.30 24.51
N ARG A 111 -1.31 -6.01 24.41
CA ARG A 111 -1.67 -5.12 23.30
C ARG A 111 -0.42 -4.76 22.49
N LEU A 112 0.15 -5.75 21.82
CA LEU A 112 1.47 -5.67 21.19
C LEU A 112 1.51 -4.61 20.08
N PHE A 113 0.56 -4.65 19.15
CA PHE A 113 0.50 -3.73 18.01
C PHE A 113 0.08 -2.33 18.42
N GLU A 114 -0.78 -2.19 19.42
CA GLU A 114 -1.14 -0.87 19.93
C GLU A 114 0.04 -0.21 20.65
N TYR A 115 0.74 -0.98 21.48
CA TYR A 115 1.94 -0.50 22.16
C TYR A 115 3.06 -0.16 21.16
N GLU A 116 3.28 -1.00 20.14
CA GLU A 116 4.22 -0.72 19.05
C GLU A 116 3.89 0.61 18.38
N TRP A 117 2.62 0.85 18.04
CA TRP A 117 2.19 2.10 17.42
C TRP A 117 2.40 3.32 18.33
N GLU A 118 2.22 3.19 19.64
CA GLU A 118 2.55 4.23 20.64
C GLU A 118 4.05 4.54 20.66
N VAL A 119 4.90 3.50 20.72
CA VAL A 119 6.36 3.63 20.73
C VAL A 119 6.86 4.35 19.47
N LEU A 120 6.29 3.99 18.31
CA LEU A 120 6.54 4.65 17.02
C LEU A 120 5.96 6.08 16.93
N GLY A 121 5.31 6.57 17.99
CA GLY A 121 4.81 7.94 18.09
C GLY A 121 3.54 8.20 17.29
N LYS A 122 2.74 7.15 17.01
CA LYS A 122 1.43 7.23 16.34
C LYS A 122 1.45 7.97 15.00
N GLY A 123 2.57 7.95 14.29
CA GLY A 123 2.76 8.69 13.05
C GLY A 123 2.79 10.23 13.19
N LYS A 124 2.88 10.76 14.43
CA LYS A 124 2.95 12.21 14.70
C LYS A 124 4.37 12.77 14.65
N SER A 125 5.39 11.90 14.73
CA SER A 125 6.79 12.31 14.71
C SER A 125 7.56 11.63 13.59
N PHE A 126 7.86 12.39 12.54
CA PHE A 126 8.72 11.96 11.43
C PHE A 126 10.15 11.60 11.89
N LYS A 127 10.57 12.07 13.09
CA LYS A 127 11.86 11.68 13.69
C LYS A 127 11.84 10.27 14.28
N LYS A 128 10.66 9.75 14.68
CA LYS A 128 10.53 8.42 15.28
C LYS A 128 10.27 7.33 14.24
N TYR A 129 9.38 7.60 13.30
CA TYR A 129 9.03 6.63 12.27
C TYR A 129 8.65 7.34 10.98
N TRP A 130 9.35 6.99 9.90
CA TRP A 130 9.01 7.43 8.56
C TRP A 130 8.24 6.31 7.85
N PRO A 131 6.92 6.44 7.63
CA PRO A 131 6.15 5.35 7.04
C PRO A 131 6.61 5.08 5.61
N LEU A 132 6.98 3.83 5.34
CA LEU A 132 7.46 3.38 4.02
C LEU A 132 6.48 3.76 2.89
N SER A 133 5.18 3.77 3.18
CA SER A 133 4.15 4.17 2.21
C SER A 133 4.30 5.59 1.68
N HIS A 134 4.94 6.52 2.40
CA HIS A 134 5.23 7.86 1.85
C HIS A 134 6.29 7.80 0.75
N VAL A 135 7.32 6.99 0.94
CA VAL A 135 8.36 6.75 -0.06
C VAL A 135 7.74 6.04 -1.27
N GLU A 136 7.00 4.96 -1.04
CA GLU A 136 6.33 4.20 -2.11
C GLU A 136 5.37 5.08 -2.92
N CYS A 137 4.60 5.97 -2.28
CA CYS A 137 3.71 6.91 -2.98
C CYS A 137 4.45 7.95 -3.82
N THR A 138 5.73 8.23 -3.55
CA THR A 138 6.51 9.24 -4.28
C THR A 138 7.02 8.71 -5.61
N VAL A 139 7.32 7.41 -5.70
CA VAL A 139 7.89 6.78 -6.90
C VAL A 139 6.97 6.89 -8.14
N PRO A 140 5.65 6.65 -8.06
CA PRO A 140 4.74 6.89 -9.17
C PRO A 140 4.83 8.30 -9.75
N PHE A 141 4.97 9.33 -8.90
CA PHE A 141 5.07 10.72 -9.37
C PHE A 141 6.39 11.01 -10.08
N ILE A 142 7.48 10.34 -9.71
CA ILE A 142 8.75 10.42 -10.45
C ILE A 142 8.55 9.90 -11.87
N PHE A 143 7.90 8.74 -12.05
CA PHE A 143 7.62 8.20 -13.38
C PHE A 143 6.65 9.07 -14.18
N ILE A 144 5.60 9.61 -13.56
CA ILE A 144 4.70 10.59 -14.22
C ILE A 144 5.51 11.80 -14.71
N GLY A 145 6.42 12.33 -13.89
CA GLY A 145 7.31 13.42 -14.28
C GLY A 145 8.19 13.06 -15.48
N LEU A 146 8.78 11.86 -15.50
CA LEU A 146 9.57 11.37 -16.63
C LEU A 146 8.76 11.31 -17.93
N TYR A 147 7.55 10.74 -17.89
CA TYR A 147 6.68 10.67 -19.07
C TYR A 147 6.14 12.03 -19.51
N ALA A 148 5.88 12.94 -18.56
CA ALA A 148 5.50 14.32 -18.88
C ALA A 148 6.63 15.05 -19.61
N VAL A 149 7.87 14.92 -19.13
CA VAL A 149 9.06 15.48 -19.79
C VAL A 149 9.23 14.90 -21.18
N LEU A 150 9.11 13.57 -21.35
CA LEU A 150 9.16 12.91 -22.66
C LEU A 150 8.09 13.45 -23.63
N SER A 151 6.86 13.67 -23.13
CA SER A 151 5.77 14.25 -23.93
C SER A 151 6.05 15.69 -24.35
N ILE A 152 6.59 16.52 -23.45
CA ILE A 152 6.92 17.92 -23.75
C ILE A 152 8.04 17.99 -24.80
N PHE A 153 9.10 17.17 -24.65
CA PHE A 153 10.18 17.11 -25.63
C PHE A 153 9.70 16.70 -27.03
N ASN A 154 8.75 15.77 -27.09
CA ASN A 154 8.12 15.34 -28.33
C ASN A 154 7.39 16.51 -29.01
N ILE A 155 6.60 17.29 -28.28
CA ILE A 155 5.87 18.45 -28.82
C ILE A 155 6.81 19.55 -29.32
N ILE A 156 7.95 19.77 -28.65
CA ILE A 156 8.91 20.82 -29.04
C ILE A 156 9.69 20.44 -30.31
N LYS A 157 9.94 19.15 -30.54
CA LYS A 157 10.72 18.65 -31.69
C LYS A 157 9.88 18.26 -32.90
N PHE A 158 8.56 18.21 -32.78
CA PHE A 158 7.62 17.99 -33.87
C PHE A 158 7.20 19.32 -34.49
#